data_AF-A0AA89PCE6-F1
#
_entry.id   AF-A0AA89PCE6-F1
#
_cell.length_a   1.000
_cell.length_b   1.000
_cell.length_c   1.000
_cell.angle_alpha   90.00
_cell.angle_beta   90.00
_cell.angle_gamma   90.00
#
_symmetry.space_group_name_H-M   'P 1'
#
loop_
_entity.id
_entity.type
_entity.pdbx_description
1 polymer ?
#
loop_
_entity_poly.entity_id
_entity_poly.type
_entity_poly.pdbx_seq_one_letter_code
_entity_poly.pdbx_strand_id
1 'polypeptide(L)'
;MKCAKLSVISFIMTPIKSCELELSRFFNRYYKYCASSDADDLKDLLSVMCSACEKLEKVKAVNFGKNKRYRALKALRNFATHESELLNSAKAISVVSVKMIHAEVQLMSLLPLEVVDYAIRNLKSKQTKKYLKEVTINYGRYVDIYPALFNFTVDLYFEVIKHKLNIEGSGFEELKNSINYEKVNGFPHYISGKVIMLDGSDVNNFIETQAVSIEHKNLEFAEAPIGEGGLYSFVTAYDAMPFDEGRKMEKEDKSYILNLLIDSGVVTFNCKELSATRPLSPIEAVIIYEYLNDGL
;
A
#
# COMPACT_ATOMS: atom_id res chain seq x y z
N MET A 1 17.29 34.97 -53.09
CA MET A 1 16.97 33.83 -52.18
C MET A 1 17.72 34.01 -50.87
N LYS A 2 17.02 34.39 -49.79
CA LYS A 2 17.58 34.36 -48.43
C LYS A 2 17.24 33.01 -47.80
N CYS A 3 18.26 32.24 -47.47
CA CYS A 3 18.13 30.96 -46.79
C CYS A 3 17.79 31.21 -45.32
N ALA A 4 16.60 30.83 -44.88
CA ALA A 4 16.19 30.92 -43.48
C ALA A 4 16.89 29.81 -42.68
N LYS A 5 17.75 30.19 -41.74
CA LYS A 5 18.25 29.27 -40.71
C LYS A 5 17.10 28.98 -39.75
N LEU A 6 16.51 27.79 -39.84
CA LEU A 6 15.71 27.21 -38.77
C LEU A 6 16.63 27.00 -37.56
N SER A 7 16.45 27.82 -36.52
CA SER A 7 17.06 27.59 -35.21
C SER A 7 16.37 26.39 -34.58
N VAL A 8 17.04 25.24 -34.56
CA VAL A 8 16.65 24.11 -33.72
C VAL A 8 16.89 24.55 -32.28
N ILE A 9 15.82 24.93 -31.58
CA ILE A 9 15.86 25.14 -30.13
C ILE A 9 16.01 23.74 -29.51
N SER A 10 17.25 23.38 -29.18
CA SER A 10 17.53 22.26 -28.29
C SER A 10 16.85 22.55 -26.94
N PHE A 11 15.77 21.83 -26.64
CA PHE A 11 15.11 21.91 -25.34
C PHE A 11 16.05 21.23 -24.32
N ILE A 12 16.96 22.01 -23.72
CA ILE A 12 17.86 21.49 -22.67
C ILE A 12 16.99 21.17 -21.46
N MET A 13 16.75 19.88 -21.22
CA MET A 13 16.04 19.38 -20.04
C MET A 13 16.84 19.75 -18.79
N THR A 14 16.28 20.61 -17.94
CA THR A 14 16.92 20.94 -16.66
C THR A 14 16.90 19.73 -15.71
N PRO A 15 17.84 19.63 -14.75
CA PRO A 15 17.81 18.55 -13.75
C PRO A 15 16.48 18.46 -13.00
N ILE A 16 15.87 19.60 -12.68
CA ILE A 16 14.58 19.64 -12.00
C ILE A 16 13.44 19.12 -12.90
N LYS A 17 13.37 19.51 -14.17
CA LYS A 17 12.33 19.00 -15.09
C LYS A 17 12.54 17.50 -15.37
N SER A 18 13.78 17.04 -15.42
CA SER A 18 14.10 15.61 -15.51
C SER A 18 13.66 14.81 -14.27
N CYS A 19 13.77 15.42 -13.08
CA CYS A 19 13.28 14.84 -11.84
C CYS A 19 11.75 14.77 -11.82
N GLU A 20 11.07 15.87 -12.17
CA GLU A 20 9.60 15.93 -12.27
C GLU A 20 9.07 14.89 -13.25
N LEU A 21 9.73 14.70 -14.39
CA LEU A 21 9.34 13.69 -15.37
C LEU A 21 9.46 12.26 -14.83
N GLU A 22 10.50 11.93 -14.06
CA GLU A 22 10.61 10.60 -13.43
C GLU A 22 9.59 10.39 -12.32
N LEU A 23 9.29 11.43 -11.55
CA LEU A 23 8.22 11.39 -10.55
C LEU A 23 6.87 11.16 -11.22
N SER A 24 6.54 11.86 -12.30
CA SER A 24 5.36 11.58 -13.13
C SER A 24 5.31 10.13 -13.60
N ARG A 25 6.44 9.59 -14.08
CA ARG A 25 6.52 8.19 -14.51
C ARG A 25 6.24 7.24 -13.35
N PHE A 26 6.82 7.50 -12.18
CA PHE A 26 6.60 6.69 -10.98
C PHE A 26 5.11 6.66 -10.59
N PHE A 27 4.47 7.82 -10.42
CA PHE A 27 3.07 7.86 -9.98
C PHE A 27 2.12 7.20 -10.99
N ASN A 28 2.34 7.42 -12.30
CA ASN A 28 1.54 6.74 -13.32
C ASN A 28 1.78 5.22 -13.34
N ARG A 29 3.03 4.75 -13.13
CA ARG A 29 3.35 3.32 -13.04
C ARG A 29 2.74 2.69 -11.78
N TYR A 30 2.79 3.38 -10.64
CA TYR A 30 2.15 2.95 -9.40
C TYR A 30 0.63 2.84 -9.56
N TYR A 31 0.00 3.84 -10.18
CA TYR A 31 -1.42 3.80 -10.47
C TYR A 31 -1.81 2.61 -11.35
N LYS A 32 -1.06 2.37 -12.43
CA LYS A 32 -1.27 1.19 -13.29
C LYS A 32 -1.05 -0.12 -12.54
N TYR A 33 -0.01 -0.20 -11.71
CA TYR A 33 0.26 -1.36 -10.88
C TYR A 33 -0.92 -1.69 -9.96
N CYS A 34 -1.59 -0.68 -9.41
CA CYS A 34 -2.77 -0.90 -8.56
C CYS A 34 -4.03 -1.33 -9.35
N ALA A 35 -4.05 -1.12 -10.67
CA ALA A 35 -5.22 -1.33 -11.51
C ALA A 35 -5.15 -2.62 -12.36
N SER A 36 -3.96 -2.98 -12.84
CA SER A 36 -3.76 -4.10 -13.78
C SER A 36 -2.28 -4.50 -13.80
N SER A 37 -1.76 -5.06 -12.71
CA SER A 37 -0.35 -5.46 -12.61
C SER A 37 -0.10 -6.85 -13.18
N ASP A 38 0.95 -6.98 -13.99
CA ASP A 38 1.57 -8.25 -14.32
C ASP A 38 2.83 -8.56 -13.47
N ALA A 39 3.52 -9.65 -13.81
CA ALA A 39 4.73 -10.08 -13.10
C ALA A 39 5.95 -9.17 -13.35
N ASP A 40 6.04 -8.48 -14.50
CA ASP A 40 7.16 -7.59 -14.83
C ASP A 40 6.97 -6.19 -14.24
N ASP A 41 5.71 -5.79 -14.02
CA ASP A 41 5.36 -4.45 -13.55
C ASP A 41 5.99 -4.07 -12.21
N LEU A 42 6.21 -5.01 -11.29
CA LEU A 42 6.82 -4.71 -9.99
C LEU A 42 8.29 -4.28 -10.15
N LYS A 43 9.07 -5.02 -10.94
CA LYS A 43 10.48 -4.70 -11.18
C LYS A 43 10.63 -3.33 -11.81
N ASP A 44 9.78 -3.02 -12.77
CA ASP A 44 9.77 -1.74 -13.45
C ASP A 44 9.32 -0.61 -12.52
N LEU A 45 8.26 -0.82 -11.73
CA LEU A 45 7.82 0.13 -10.72
C LEU A 45 8.96 0.46 -9.74
N LEU A 46 9.63 -0.55 -9.19
CA LEU A 46 10.75 -0.38 -8.27
C LEU A 46 11.95 0.33 -8.93
N SER A 47 12.18 0.10 -10.22
CA SER A 47 13.25 0.73 -10.98
C SER A 47 12.98 2.22 -11.19
N VAL A 48 11.77 2.57 -11.64
CA VAL A 48 11.34 3.97 -11.81
C VAL A 48 11.29 4.69 -10.46
N MET A 49 10.84 4.02 -9.39
CA MET A 49 10.89 4.53 -8.02
C MET A 49 12.33 4.94 -7.62
N CYS A 50 13.31 4.05 -7.84
CA CYS A 50 14.70 4.34 -7.51
C CYS A 50 15.26 5.52 -8.33
N SER A 51 14.98 5.54 -9.64
CA SER A 51 15.38 6.63 -10.55
C SER A 51 14.81 7.98 -10.09
N ALA A 52 13.52 8.03 -9.78
CA ALA A 52 12.86 9.24 -9.29
C ALA A 52 13.48 9.75 -7.98
N CYS A 53 13.73 8.85 -7.02
CA CYS A 53 14.36 9.21 -5.75
C CYS A 53 15.79 9.72 -5.93
N GLU A 54 16.60 9.04 -6.73
CA GLU A 54 18.00 9.42 -6.97
C GLU A 54 18.12 10.78 -7.70
N LYS A 55 17.16 11.11 -8.58
CA LYS A 55 17.07 12.45 -9.16
C LYS A 55 16.61 13.47 -8.13
N LEU A 56 15.63 13.13 -7.30
CA LEU A 56 15.12 14.02 -6.27
C LEU A 56 16.21 14.39 -5.26
N GLU A 57 17.01 13.44 -4.77
CA GLU A 57 18.14 13.68 -3.86
C GLU A 57 19.22 14.60 -4.47
N LYS A 58 19.38 14.60 -5.79
CA LYS A 58 20.33 15.47 -6.49
C LYS A 58 19.83 16.91 -6.63
N VAL A 59 18.53 17.09 -6.84
CA VAL A 59 17.95 18.41 -7.15
C VAL A 59 17.28 19.08 -5.96
N LYS A 60 16.92 18.30 -4.93
CA LYS A 60 16.43 18.74 -3.62
C LYS A 60 17.24 17.96 -2.58
N ALA A 61 17.69 18.60 -1.51
CA ALA A 61 18.50 17.96 -0.46
C ALA A 61 17.68 16.98 0.43
N VAL A 62 16.87 16.12 -0.19
CA VAL A 62 16.15 15.01 0.42
C VAL A 62 17.13 13.89 0.71
N ASN A 63 16.90 13.14 1.79
CA ASN A 63 17.74 11.99 2.15
C ASN A 63 16.86 10.76 2.40
N PHE A 64 16.66 9.95 1.36
CA PHE A 64 15.91 8.71 1.47
C PHE A 64 16.72 7.58 2.12
N GLY A 65 18.02 7.76 2.33
CA GLY A 65 18.88 6.82 3.07
C GLY A 65 18.45 6.59 4.52
N LYS A 66 17.59 7.44 5.08
CA LYS A 66 16.95 7.24 6.40
C LYS A 66 15.55 6.64 6.33
N ASN A 67 14.90 6.65 5.17
CA ASN A 67 13.57 6.08 5.00
C ASN A 67 13.65 4.55 4.93
N LYS A 68 13.05 3.86 5.91
CA LYS A 68 13.07 2.40 6.02
C LYS A 68 12.42 1.71 4.81
N ARG A 69 11.31 2.27 4.32
CA ARG A 69 10.54 1.72 3.19
C ARG A 69 11.33 1.84 1.90
N TYR A 70 11.88 3.01 1.60
CA TYR A 70 12.75 3.21 0.44
C TYR A 70 13.92 2.21 0.44
N ARG A 71 14.60 2.05 1.58
CA ARG A 71 15.75 1.15 1.68
C ARG A 71 15.40 -0.31 1.47
N ALA A 72 14.26 -0.75 1.99
CA ALA A 72 13.74 -2.10 1.78
C ALA A 72 13.40 -2.32 0.30
N LEU A 73 12.61 -1.43 -0.30
CA LEU A 73 12.19 -1.53 -1.70
C LEU A 73 13.38 -1.42 -2.68
N LYS A 74 14.35 -0.54 -2.40
CA LYS A 74 15.60 -0.45 -3.17
C LYS A 74 16.43 -1.72 -3.08
N ALA A 75 16.43 -2.39 -1.92
CA ALA A 75 17.13 -3.67 -1.76
C ALA A 75 16.51 -4.76 -2.63
N LEU A 76 15.17 -4.86 -2.65
CA LEU A 76 14.44 -5.77 -3.54
C LEU A 76 14.71 -5.45 -5.01
N ARG A 77 14.69 -4.17 -5.39
CA ARG A 77 15.04 -3.73 -6.76
C ARG A 77 16.45 -4.19 -7.16
N ASN A 78 17.43 -3.95 -6.30
CA ASN A 78 18.83 -4.31 -6.58
C ASN A 78 18.97 -5.82 -6.74
N PHE A 79 18.29 -6.60 -5.90
CA PHE A 79 18.20 -8.04 -6.04
C PHE A 79 17.63 -8.44 -7.41
N ALA A 80 16.49 -7.86 -7.79
CA ALA A 80 15.80 -8.07 -9.08
C ALA A 80 16.66 -7.76 -10.33
N THR A 81 17.64 -6.85 -10.15
CA THR A 81 18.46 -6.32 -11.25
C THR A 81 19.77 -7.08 -11.41
N HIS A 82 20.34 -7.58 -10.31
CA HIS A 82 21.73 -8.06 -10.28
C HIS A 82 21.87 -9.52 -9.89
N GLU A 83 20.89 -10.12 -9.21
CA GLU A 83 21.05 -11.44 -8.58
C GLU A 83 20.05 -12.46 -9.10
N SER A 84 18.77 -12.11 -9.17
CA SER A 84 17.71 -13.01 -9.61
C SER A 84 16.45 -12.24 -9.97
N GLU A 85 15.46 -12.91 -10.54
CA GLU A 85 14.14 -12.35 -10.82
C GLU A 85 13.31 -12.26 -9.52
N LEU A 86 12.50 -11.20 -9.38
CA LEU A 86 11.51 -11.11 -8.32
C LEU A 86 10.22 -11.76 -8.82
N LEU A 87 10.07 -13.06 -8.58
CA LEU A 87 8.79 -13.72 -8.81
C LEU A 87 7.76 -13.14 -7.84
N ASN A 88 6.90 -12.24 -8.32
CA ASN A 88 5.81 -11.67 -7.53
C ASN A 88 4.45 -12.11 -8.05
N SER A 89 3.50 -12.17 -7.13
CA SER A 89 2.08 -12.30 -7.43
C SER A 89 1.36 -11.10 -6.84
N ALA A 90 0.93 -10.19 -7.70
CA ALA A 90 0.03 -9.13 -7.31
C ALA A 90 -1.39 -9.71 -7.26
N LYS A 91 -2.02 -9.61 -6.09
CA LYS A 91 -3.34 -10.19 -5.84
C LYS A 91 -4.27 -9.16 -5.23
N ALA A 92 -5.56 -9.44 -5.34
CA ALA A 92 -6.60 -8.69 -4.69
C ALA A 92 -7.46 -9.57 -3.79
N ILE A 93 -8.02 -8.97 -2.74
CA ILE A 93 -9.11 -9.53 -1.95
C ILE A 93 -10.37 -9.45 -2.80
N SER A 94 -11.01 -10.59 -3.03
CA SER A 94 -12.33 -10.63 -3.68
C SER A 94 -13.37 -9.90 -2.82
N VAL A 95 -14.29 -9.22 -3.48
CA VAL A 95 -15.45 -8.57 -2.86
C VAL A 95 -16.24 -9.55 -2.01
N VAL A 96 -16.40 -10.81 -2.46
CA VAL A 96 -17.20 -11.80 -1.71
C VAL A 96 -16.51 -12.28 -0.43
N SER A 97 -15.20 -12.07 -0.33
CA SER A 97 -14.39 -12.52 0.78
C SER A 97 -14.18 -11.48 1.89
N VAL A 98 -14.65 -10.24 1.69
CA VAL A 98 -14.49 -9.15 2.69
C VAL A 98 -15.12 -9.47 4.03
N LYS A 99 -16.08 -10.41 4.09
CA LYS A 99 -16.69 -10.88 5.34
C LYS A 99 -15.80 -11.81 6.16
N MET A 100 -14.81 -12.45 5.53
CA MET A 100 -13.96 -13.45 6.19
C MET A 100 -12.72 -12.83 6.81
N ILE A 101 -12.44 -11.56 6.51
CA ILE A 101 -11.18 -10.91 6.84
C ILE A 101 -11.37 -9.51 7.40
N HIS A 102 -10.39 -9.04 8.16
CA HIS A 102 -10.12 -7.62 8.39
C HIS A 102 -8.88 -7.24 7.57
N ALA A 103 -8.99 -6.18 6.77
CA ALA A 103 -7.90 -5.62 5.99
C ALA A 103 -8.17 -4.13 5.69
N GLU A 104 -7.15 -3.27 5.77
CA GLU A 104 -7.26 -1.84 5.41
C GLU A 104 -7.27 -1.59 3.91
N VAL A 105 -6.68 -2.50 3.14
CA VAL A 105 -6.54 -2.42 1.69
C VAL A 105 -6.87 -3.76 1.05
N GLN A 106 -7.36 -3.71 -0.18
CA GLN A 106 -7.74 -4.89 -0.94
C GLN A 106 -6.61 -5.45 -1.82
N LEU A 107 -5.44 -4.81 -1.85
CA LEU A 107 -4.33 -5.20 -2.72
C LEU A 107 -3.20 -5.81 -1.90
N MET A 108 -2.56 -6.82 -2.49
CA MET A 108 -1.39 -7.51 -1.96
C MET A 108 -0.31 -7.60 -3.04
N SER A 109 0.95 -7.50 -2.64
CA SER A 109 2.12 -7.67 -3.51
C SER A 109 3.00 -8.76 -2.91
N LEU A 110 2.70 -10.00 -3.30
CA LEU A 110 3.23 -11.18 -2.63
C LEU A 110 4.51 -11.65 -3.30
N LEU A 111 5.56 -11.81 -2.50
CA LEU A 111 6.79 -12.50 -2.88
C LEU A 111 6.85 -13.85 -2.15
N PRO A 112 7.29 -14.95 -2.80
CA PRO A 112 7.60 -16.19 -2.09
C PRO A 112 8.65 -15.95 -1.00
N LEU A 113 8.43 -16.55 0.18
CA LEU A 113 9.32 -16.35 1.33
C LEU A 113 10.77 -16.69 0.97
N GLU A 114 11.01 -17.75 0.19
CA GLU A 114 12.34 -18.23 -0.18
C GLU A 114 13.13 -17.18 -0.99
N VAL A 115 12.43 -16.44 -1.87
CA VAL A 115 13.02 -15.35 -2.66
C VAL A 115 13.45 -14.22 -1.74
N VAL A 116 12.60 -13.84 -0.79
CA VAL A 116 12.91 -12.76 0.17
C VAL A 116 14.02 -13.17 1.13
N ASP A 117 14.02 -14.41 1.63
CA ASP A 117 15.07 -14.94 2.49
C ASP A 117 16.41 -15.03 1.76
N TYR A 118 16.40 -15.43 0.49
CA TYR A 118 17.58 -15.40 -0.34
C TYR A 118 18.09 -13.96 -0.55
N ALA A 119 17.21 -13.00 -0.85
CA ALA A 119 17.58 -11.59 -0.92
C ALA A 119 18.18 -11.09 0.41
N ILE A 120 17.54 -11.36 1.55
CA ILE A 120 17.99 -10.98 2.89
C ILE A 120 19.37 -11.55 3.22
N ARG A 121 19.63 -12.83 2.88
CA ARG A 121 20.93 -13.46 3.12
C ARG A 121 22.05 -12.73 2.39
N ASN A 122 21.82 -12.35 1.14
CA ASN A 122 22.81 -11.71 0.28
C ASN A 122 23.01 -10.19 0.54
N LEU A 123 22.14 -9.55 1.33
CA LEU A 123 22.36 -8.17 1.75
C LEU A 123 23.57 -8.04 2.68
N LYS A 124 24.43 -7.03 2.44
CA LYS A 124 25.57 -6.72 3.32
C LYS A 124 25.15 -5.93 4.57
N SER A 125 24.18 -5.03 4.43
CA SER A 125 23.77 -4.09 5.48
C SER A 125 22.78 -4.73 6.46
N LYS A 126 23.21 -4.95 7.72
CA LYS A 126 22.33 -5.40 8.82
C LYS A 126 21.09 -4.51 8.99
N GLN A 127 21.26 -3.20 8.85
CA GLN A 127 20.16 -2.24 8.96
C GLN A 127 19.13 -2.42 7.85
N THR A 128 19.58 -2.69 6.62
CA THR A 128 18.65 -2.92 5.49
C THR A 128 17.89 -4.23 5.67
N LYS A 129 18.53 -5.28 6.20
CA LYS A 129 17.83 -6.54 6.56
C LYS A 129 16.74 -6.29 7.59
N LYS A 130 17.04 -5.50 8.63
CA LYS A 130 16.08 -5.10 9.66
C LYS A 130 14.90 -4.33 9.04
N TYR A 131 15.19 -3.31 8.24
CA TYR A 131 14.13 -2.52 7.60
C TYR A 131 13.25 -3.35 6.67
N LEU A 132 13.81 -4.25 5.88
CA LEU A 132 13.01 -5.12 5.01
C LEU A 132 12.00 -5.92 5.83
N LYS A 133 12.43 -6.54 6.94
CA LYS A 133 11.53 -7.28 7.85
C LYS A 133 10.48 -6.40 8.54
N GLU A 134 10.81 -5.16 8.86
CA GLU A 134 9.92 -4.24 9.60
C GLU A 134 8.83 -3.60 8.75
N VAL A 135 9.02 -3.51 7.43
CA VAL A 135 8.08 -2.80 6.54
C VAL A 135 7.25 -3.73 5.67
N THR A 136 7.56 -5.02 5.66
CA THR A 136 6.84 -6.05 4.93
C THR A 136 6.11 -6.97 5.90
N ILE A 137 5.07 -7.64 5.44
CA ILE A 137 4.28 -8.56 6.26
C ILE A 137 4.64 -9.99 5.87
N ASN A 138 5.04 -10.79 6.86
CA ASN A 138 5.32 -12.21 6.63
C ASN A 138 4.07 -13.03 6.98
N TYR A 139 3.50 -13.69 5.97
CA TYR A 139 2.38 -14.61 6.13
C TYR A 139 2.82 -16.08 6.24
N GLY A 140 4.12 -16.38 6.24
CA GLY A 140 4.66 -17.73 6.37
C GLY A 140 5.12 -18.31 5.04
N ARG A 141 4.25 -18.37 4.02
CA ARG A 141 4.65 -18.76 2.65
C ARG A 141 4.98 -17.57 1.77
N TYR A 142 4.36 -16.44 2.07
CA TYR A 142 4.48 -15.21 1.31
C TYR A 142 4.93 -14.05 2.19
N VAL A 143 5.64 -13.10 1.57
CA VAL A 143 5.94 -11.81 2.13
C VAL A 143 5.22 -10.75 1.30
N ASP A 144 4.32 -10.01 1.94
CA ASP A 144 3.61 -8.90 1.30
C ASP A 144 4.42 -7.60 1.44
N ILE A 145 4.77 -7.03 0.30
CA ILE A 145 5.50 -5.76 0.20
C ILE A 145 4.60 -4.57 -0.13
N TYR A 146 3.31 -4.80 -0.38
CA TYR A 146 2.37 -3.74 -0.75
C TYR A 146 2.30 -2.63 0.31
N PRO A 147 2.27 -2.92 1.63
CA PRO A 147 2.25 -1.86 2.64
C PRO A 147 3.50 -0.97 2.61
N ALA A 148 4.66 -1.54 2.25
CA ALA A 148 5.87 -0.76 2.07
C ALA A 148 5.79 0.13 0.81
N LEU A 149 5.28 -0.42 -0.30
CA LEU A 149 5.07 0.30 -1.55
C LEU A 149 4.10 1.47 -1.36
N PHE A 150 2.89 1.20 -0.88
CA PHE A 150 1.84 2.20 -0.66
C PHE A 150 2.35 3.34 0.22
N ASN A 151 2.85 3.00 1.41
CA ASN A 151 3.27 4.01 2.36
C ASN A 151 4.49 4.81 1.87
N PHE A 152 5.37 4.22 1.05
CA PHE A 152 6.46 4.96 0.44
C PHE A 152 5.97 5.89 -0.66
N THR A 153 4.96 5.49 -1.45
CA THR A 153 4.31 6.36 -2.43
C THR A 153 3.72 7.61 -1.73
N VAL A 154 3.10 7.43 -0.55
CA VAL A 154 2.60 8.53 0.29
C VAL A 154 3.76 9.41 0.80
N ASP A 155 4.84 8.82 1.29
CA ASP A 155 6.05 9.58 1.69
C ASP A 155 6.57 10.45 0.53
N LEU A 156 6.63 9.87 -0.69
CA LEU A 156 7.12 10.56 -1.88
C LEU A 156 6.19 11.67 -2.34
N TYR A 157 4.87 11.46 -2.24
CA TYR A 157 3.88 12.51 -2.48
C TYR A 157 4.11 13.71 -1.56
N PHE A 158 4.32 13.49 -0.26
CA PHE A 158 4.56 14.59 0.67
C PHE A 158 5.89 15.32 0.40
N GLU A 159 6.93 14.62 -0.04
CA GLU A 159 8.18 15.26 -0.49
C GLU A 159 7.96 16.12 -1.75
N VAL A 160 7.14 15.66 -2.71
CA VAL A 160 6.75 16.43 -3.90
C VAL A 160 6.04 17.73 -3.51
N ILE A 161 5.05 17.65 -2.63
CA ILE A 161 4.27 18.81 -2.16
C ILE A 161 5.18 19.79 -1.40
N LYS A 162 5.99 19.29 -0.46
CA LYS A 162 6.94 20.07 0.33
C LYS A 162 7.93 20.84 -0.54
N HIS A 163 8.41 20.23 -1.61
CA HIS A 163 9.37 20.84 -2.54
C HIS A 163 8.74 21.61 -3.70
N LYS A 164 7.39 21.71 -3.73
CA LYS A 164 6.61 22.42 -4.74
C LYS A 164 6.96 22.00 -6.17
N LEU A 165 7.12 20.69 -6.37
CA LEU A 165 7.42 20.13 -7.69
C LEU A 165 6.16 20.05 -8.54
N ASN A 166 6.30 20.29 -9.84
CA ASN A 166 5.18 20.21 -10.78
C ASN A 166 5.12 18.81 -11.41
N ILE A 167 4.24 17.97 -10.86
CA ILE A 167 4.06 16.58 -11.32
C ILE A 167 2.80 16.49 -12.18
N GLU A 168 2.97 15.98 -13.38
CA GLU A 168 1.89 15.77 -14.35
C GLU A 168 1.50 14.30 -14.43
N GLY A 169 0.23 14.00 -14.70
CA GLY A 169 -0.28 12.66 -14.99
C GLY A 169 -1.39 12.20 -14.04
N SER A 170 -2.26 11.34 -14.55
CA SER A 170 -3.45 10.88 -13.81
C SER A 170 -3.07 10.17 -12.51
N GLY A 171 -2.00 9.38 -12.48
CA GLY A 171 -1.62 8.65 -11.27
C GLY A 171 -1.26 9.55 -10.08
N PHE A 172 -0.72 10.74 -10.33
CA PHE A 172 -0.45 11.71 -9.27
C PHE A 172 -1.73 12.41 -8.79
N GLU A 173 -2.62 12.77 -9.72
CA GLU A 173 -3.90 13.39 -9.38
C GLU A 173 -4.84 12.43 -8.64
N GLU A 174 -4.86 11.14 -8.99
CA GLU A 174 -5.61 10.12 -8.25
C GLU A 174 -5.14 9.98 -6.81
N LEU A 175 -3.81 9.91 -6.58
CA LEU A 175 -3.27 9.87 -5.22
C LEU A 175 -3.58 11.16 -4.44
N LYS A 176 -3.48 12.32 -5.09
CA LYS A 176 -3.84 13.61 -4.50
C LYS A 176 -5.31 13.67 -4.11
N ASN A 177 -6.20 13.12 -4.93
CA ASN A 177 -7.63 13.02 -4.64
C ASN A 177 -7.88 12.09 -3.46
N SER A 178 -7.22 10.92 -3.41
CA SER A 178 -7.27 10.00 -2.27
C SER A 178 -6.87 10.69 -0.97
N ILE A 179 -5.70 11.34 -0.94
CA ILE A 179 -5.19 12.04 0.25
C ILE A 179 -6.13 13.18 0.68
N ASN A 180 -6.74 13.89 -0.27
CA ASN A 180 -7.72 14.93 0.06
C ASN A 180 -9.00 14.34 0.65
N TYR A 181 -9.51 13.25 0.09
CA TYR A 181 -10.66 12.53 0.64
C TYR A 181 -10.36 12.05 2.07
N GLU A 182 -9.19 11.48 2.30
CA GLU A 182 -8.75 11.02 3.62
C GLU A 182 -8.71 12.18 4.63
N LYS A 183 -8.17 13.35 4.27
CA LYS A 183 -8.17 14.54 5.14
C LYS A 183 -9.58 15.02 5.48
N VAL A 184 -10.46 15.08 4.49
CA VAL A 184 -11.83 15.59 4.65
C VAL A 184 -12.65 14.66 5.54
N ASN A 185 -12.41 13.35 5.48
CA ASN A 185 -13.21 12.35 6.17
C ASN A 185 -12.49 11.71 7.38
N GLY A 186 -11.33 12.24 7.79
CA GLY A 186 -10.62 11.77 8.97
C GLY A 186 -10.04 10.35 8.87
N PHE A 187 -9.69 9.90 7.67
CA PHE A 187 -9.00 8.62 7.45
C PHE A 187 -7.46 8.80 7.53
N PRO A 188 -6.73 7.76 7.98
CA PRO A 188 -5.28 7.79 7.95
C PRO A 188 -4.71 7.71 6.53
N HIS A 189 -3.58 8.38 6.30
CA HIS A 189 -2.85 8.34 5.02
C HIS A 189 -1.95 7.12 4.85
N TYR A 190 -1.69 6.40 5.94
CA TYR A 190 -0.78 5.28 5.99
C TYR A 190 -1.54 4.04 6.40
N ILE A 191 -1.10 2.90 5.87
CA ILE A 191 -1.68 1.59 6.16
C ILE A 191 -0.68 0.74 6.93
N SER A 192 -1.20 -0.11 7.79
CA SER A 192 -0.44 -1.23 8.34
C SER A 192 -0.44 -2.42 7.37
N GLY A 193 -1.59 -2.66 6.72
CA GLY A 193 -1.77 -3.54 5.58
C GLY A 193 -1.85 -5.04 5.87
N LYS A 194 -1.96 -5.45 7.15
CA LYS A 194 -2.11 -6.86 7.51
C LYS A 194 -3.52 -7.35 7.20
N VAL A 195 -3.60 -8.51 6.57
CA VAL A 195 -4.83 -9.29 6.41
C VAL A 195 -4.97 -10.22 7.61
N ILE A 196 -6.11 -10.15 8.28
CA ILE A 196 -6.44 -10.95 9.46
C ILE A 196 -7.68 -11.77 9.14
N MET A 197 -7.64 -13.08 9.37
CA MET A 197 -8.80 -13.95 9.21
C MET A 197 -9.72 -13.83 10.43
N LEU A 198 -10.99 -13.51 10.21
CA LEU A 198 -11.97 -13.32 11.30
C LEU A 198 -12.44 -14.64 11.93
N ASP A 199 -12.27 -15.75 11.21
CA ASP A 199 -12.59 -17.10 11.68
C ASP A 199 -11.42 -17.82 12.36
N GLY A 200 -10.25 -17.16 12.46
CA GLY A 200 -9.02 -17.73 13.02
C GLY A 200 -8.27 -18.69 12.08
N SER A 201 -8.67 -18.79 10.81
CA SER A 201 -7.99 -19.64 9.83
C SER A 201 -6.62 -19.08 9.39
N ASP A 202 -5.80 -19.92 8.76
CA ASP A 202 -4.51 -19.50 8.19
C ASP A 202 -4.71 -18.64 6.94
N VAL A 203 -4.18 -17.41 6.97
CA VAL A 203 -4.21 -16.46 5.86
C VAL A 203 -3.59 -16.99 4.57
N ASN A 204 -2.63 -17.93 4.64
CA ASN A 204 -2.09 -18.58 3.43
C ASN A 204 -3.17 -19.36 2.67
N ASN A 205 -4.09 -20.02 3.39
CA ASN A 205 -5.19 -20.73 2.74
C ASN A 205 -6.10 -19.75 2.00
N PHE A 206 -6.38 -18.60 2.60
CA PHE A 206 -7.11 -17.52 1.94
C PHE A 206 -6.38 -17.00 0.69
N ILE A 207 -5.08 -16.70 0.82
CA ILE A 207 -4.25 -16.22 -0.30
C ILE A 207 -4.22 -17.22 -1.46
N GLU A 208 -4.20 -18.52 -1.18
CA GLU A 208 -4.12 -19.57 -2.20
C GLU A 208 -5.47 -19.87 -2.86
N THR A 209 -6.58 -19.76 -2.12
CA THR A 209 -7.89 -20.25 -2.58
C THR A 209 -8.91 -19.16 -2.90
N GLN A 210 -8.78 -17.98 -2.32
CA GLN A 210 -9.79 -16.90 -2.38
C GLN A 210 -9.23 -15.57 -2.87
N ALA A 211 -7.92 -15.32 -2.77
CA ALA A 211 -7.32 -14.11 -3.35
C ALA A 211 -7.28 -14.22 -4.88
N VAL A 212 -7.83 -13.22 -5.55
CA VAL A 212 -8.05 -13.17 -7.00
C VAL A 212 -7.03 -12.25 -7.69
N SER A 213 -7.01 -12.23 -9.02
CA SER A 213 -6.24 -11.23 -9.76
C SER A 213 -6.89 -9.84 -9.63
N ILE A 214 -6.13 -8.77 -9.88
CA ILE A 214 -6.67 -7.41 -9.82
C ILE A 214 -7.76 -7.23 -10.89
N GLU A 215 -7.59 -7.84 -12.07
CA GLU A 215 -8.56 -7.80 -13.17
C GLU A 215 -9.87 -8.48 -12.76
N HIS A 216 -9.79 -9.65 -12.09
CA HIS A 216 -10.97 -10.34 -11.59
C HIS A 216 -11.73 -9.47 -10.58
N LYS A 217 -11.01 -8.88 -9.62
CA LYS A 217 -11.63 -7.93 -8.66
C LYS A 217 -12.31 -6.77 -9.40
N ASN A 218 -11.67 -6.19 -10.43
CA ASN A 218 -12.28 -5.10 -11.19
C ASN A 218 -13.56 -5.53 -11.92
N LEU A 219 -13.66 -6.79 -12.36
CA LEU A 219 -14.92 -7.34 -12.92
C LEU A 219 -16.00 -7.46 -11.85
N GLU A 220 -15.68 -7.96 -10.66
CA GLU A 220 -16.63 -8.01 -9.52
C GLU A 220 -17.19 -6.61 -9.19
N PHE A 221 -16.34 -5.59 -9.23
CA PHE A 221 -16.76 -4.21 -9.01
C PHE A 221 -17.61 -3.64 -10.15
N ALA A 222 -17.33 -4.00 -11.41
CA ALA A 222 -18.12 -3.54 -12.55
C ALA A 222 -19.56 -4.05 -12.53
N GLU A 223 -19.80 -5.20 -11.90
CA GLU A 223 -21.13 -5.80 -11.71
C GLU A 223 -21.87 -5.25 -10.49
N ALA A 224 -21.18 -4.49 -9.64
CA ALA A 224 -21.75 -3.96 -8.41
C ALA A 224 -22.69 -2.78 -8.67
N PRO A 225 -23.87 -2.72 -8.02
CA PRO A 225 -24.75 -1.58 -8.14
C PRO A 225 -24.07 -0.32 -7.59
N ILE A 226 -24.25 0.80 -8.30
CA ILE A 226 -23.72 2.10 -7.89
C ILE A 226 -24.81 2.83 -7.10
N GLY A 227 -24.52 3.20 -5.86
CA GLY A 227 -25.41 3.99 -5.01
C GLY A 227 -25.48 5.46 -5.45
N GLU A 228 -26.40 6.23 -4.85
CA GLU A 228 -26.65 7.64 -5.20
C GLU A 228 -25.40 8.55 -5.11
N GLY A 229 -24.43 8.18 -4.27
CA GLY A 229 -23.15 8.90 -4.13
C GLY A 229 -22.07 8.52 -5.15
N GLY A 230 -22.37 7.67 -6.14
CA GLY A 230 -21.38 7.18 -7.11
C GLY A 230 -20.46 6.09 -6.56
N LEU A 231 -20.72 5.58 -5.35
CA LEU A 231 -19.97 4.50 -4.71
C LEU A 231 -20.60 3.14 -5.03
N TYR A 232 -19.76 2.14 -5.25
CA TYR A 232 -20.21 0.75 -5.37
C TYR A 232 -20.81 0.26 -4.06
N SER A 233 -21.97 -0.38 -4.14
CA SER A 233 -22.73 -0.91 -3.01
C SER A 233 -22.74 -2.42 -3.06
N PHE A 234 -22.34 -3.06 -1.96
CA PHE A 234 -22.35 -4.51 -1.81
C PHE A 234 -23.21 -4.87 -0.60
N VAL A 235 -24.08 -5.87 -0.77
CA VAL A 235 -24.86 -6.43 0.34
C VAL A 235 -24.27 -7.80 0.67
N THR A 236 -23.75 -7.94 1.89
CA THR A 236 -23.18 -9.18 2.37
C THR A 236 -23.99 -9.69 3.56
N ALA A 237 -24.49 -10.92 3.48
CA ALA A 237 -25.07 -11.60 4.63
C ALA A 237 -23.95 -12.13 5.53
N TYR A 238 -24.07 -11.90 6.83
CA TYR A 238 -23.18 -12.47 7.83
C TYR A 238 -23.54 -13.94 8.08
N ASP A 239 -22.54 -14.83 8.02
CA ASP A 239 -22.74 -16.25 8.31
C ASP A 239 -22.78 -16.52 9.83
N ALA A 240 -22.17 -15.62 10.62
CA ALA A 240 -22.17 -15.61 12.08
C ALA A 240 -22.27 -14.16 12.60
N MET A 241 -22.72 -13.97 13.83
CA MET A 241 -22.75 -12.63 14.42
C MET A 241 -21.31 -12.15 14.67
N PRO A 242 -21.00 -10.84 14.51
CA PRO A 242 -19.65 -10.31 14.74
C PRO A 242 -19.04 -10.63 16.12
N PHE A 243 -19.88 -10.82 17.15
CA PHE A 243 -19.44 -11.28 18.47
C PHE A 243 -18.89 -12.72 18.45
N ASP A 244 -19.50 -13.60 17.66
CA ASP A 244 -19.05 -14.99 17.54
C ASP A 244 -17.75 -15.09 16.73
N GLU A 245 -17.58 -14.24 15.72
CA GLU A 245 -16.33 -14.07 14.98
C GLU A 245 -15.23 -13.52 15.90
N GLY A 246 -15.52 -12.42 16.61
CA GLY A 246 -14.62 -11.83 17.58
C GLY A 246 -14.12 -12.85 18.61
N ARG A 247 -14.97 -13.73 19.14
CA ARG A 247 -14.54 -14.79 20.08
C ARG A 247 -13.54 -15.80 19.51
N LYS A 248 -13.54 -16.03 18.20
CA LYS A 248 -12.62 -16.97 17.54
C LYS A 248 -11.27 -16.34 17.20
N MET A 249 -11.20 -15.02 17.15
CA MET A 249 -9.97 -14.31 16.84
C MET A 249 -8.94 -14.44 17.96
N GLU A 250 -7.68 -14.62 17.56
CA GLU A 250 -6.54 -14.60 18.47
C GLU A 250 -6.40 -13.22 19.15
N LYS A 251 -5.95 -13.23 20.40
CA LYS A 251 -5.80 -12.00 21.20
C LYS A 251 -4.82 -11.03 20.56
N GLU A 252 -3.77 -11.53 19.93
CA GLU A 252 -2.75 -10.75 19.23
C GLU A 252 -3.35 -9.99 18.03
N ASP A 253 -4.28 -10.61 17.30
CA ASP A 253 -4.93 -9.99 16.15
C ASP A 253 -5.95 -8.93 16.57
N LYS A 254 -6.70 -9.18 17.64
CA LYS A 254 -7.56 -8.15 18.25
C LYS A 254 -6.74 -6.95 18.74
N SER A 255 -5.63 -7.23 19.43
CA SER A 255 -4.71 -6.20 19.92
C SER A 255 -4.10 -5.41 18.76
N TYR A 256 -3.78 -6.08 17.65
CA TYR A 256 -3.29 -5.43 16.45
C TYR A 256 -4.31 -4.44 15.87
N ILE A 257 -5.57 -4.87 15.68
CA ILE A 257 -6.63 -4.01 15.15
C ILE A 257 -6.90 -2.84 16.11
N LEU A 258 -6.96 -3.09 17.41
CA LEU A 258 -7.17 -2.04 18.41
C LEU A 258 -6.05 -0.99 18.36
N ASN A 259 -4.78 -1.45 18.39
CA ASN A 259 -3.64 -0.55 18.34
C ASN A 259 -3.61 0.25 17.03
N LEU A 260 -3.96 -0.39 15.90
CA LEU A 260 -4.08 0.30 14.62
C LEU A 260 -5.10 1.45 14.68
N LEU A 261 -6.28 1.22 15.26
CA LEU A 261 -7.32 2.26 15.39
C LEU A 261 -6.88 3.41 16.30
N ILE A 262 -6.15 3.11 17.37
CA ILE A 262 -5.62 4.12 18.30
C ILE A 262 -4.49 4.92 17.66
N ASP A 263 -3.49 4.24 17.11
CA ASP A 263 -2.27 4.84 16.55
C ASP A 263 -2.55 5.69 15.31
N SER A 264 -3.56 5.30 14.53
CA SER A 264 -4.05 6.09 13.38
C SER A 264 -4.89 7.30 13.80
N GLY A 265 -5.26 7.42 15.07
CA GLY A 265 -6.18 8.44 15.58
C GLY A 265 -7.63 8.23 15.16
N VAL A 266 -7.95 7.07 14.56
CA VAL A 266 -9.34 6.73 14.21
C VAL A 266 -10.19 6.61 15.45
N VAL A 267 -9.63 6.08 16.54
CA VAL A 267 -10.28 5.94 17.84
C VAL A 267 -9.49 6.70 18.91
N THR A 268 -10.21 7.46 19.76
CA THR A 268 -9.63 8.04 20.98
C THR A 268 -10.51 7.77 22.19
N PHE A 269 -9.87 7.61 23.36
CA PHE A 269 -10.52 7.33 24.63
C PHE A 269 -10.30 8.49 25.61
N ASN A 270 -11.39 9.13 26.04
CA ASN A 270 -11.35 10.18 27.06
C ASN A 270 -12.21 9.77 28.27
N CYS A 271 -11.59 9.39 29.38
CA CYS A 271 -12.29 9.10 30.64
C CYS A 271 -13.50 8.14 30.50
N LYS A 272 -13.38 7.13 29.61
CA LYS A 272 -14.40 6.13 29.18
C LYS A 272 -15.32 6.51 28.03
N GLU A 273 -15.24 7.73 27.49
CA GLU A 273 -15.93 8.09 26.25
C GLU A 273 -15.06 7.69 25.04
N LEU A 274 -15.69 6.93 24.13
CA LEU A 274 -15.14 6.56 22.84
C LEU A 274 -15.54 7.64 21.82
N SER A 275 -14.56 8.17 21.09
CA SER A 275 -14.85 8.92 19.86
C SER A 275 -14.14 8.27 18.67
N ALA A 276 -14.80 8.30 17.52
CA ALA A 276 -14.27 7.78 16.28
C ALA A 276 -14.37 8.82 15.14
N THR A 277 -13.33 8.95 14.33
CA THR A 277 -13.31 9.89 13.20
C THR A 277 -14.09 9.38 11.99
N ARG A 278 -14.34 8.08 11.93
CA ARG A 278 -15.10 7.38 10.88
C ARG A 278 -16.02 6.30 11.49
N PRO A 279 -17.01 5.81 10.74
CA PRO A 279 -17.72 4.59 11.11
C PRO A 279 -16.77 3.41 11.33
N LEU A 280 -17.03 2.63 12.37
CA LEU A 280 -16.31 1.40 12.69
C LEU A 280 -16.98 0.22 12.00
N SER A 281 -16.18 -0.74 11.54
CA SER A 281 -16.73 -2.02 11.10
C SER A 281 -17.31 -2.79 12.29
N PRO A 282 -18.23 -3.75 12.07
CA PRO A 282 -18.82 -4.50 13.17
C PRO A 282 -17.79 -5.23 14.04
N ILE A 283 -16.72 -5.76 13.43
CA ILE A 283 -15.65 -6.42 14.20
C ILE A 283 -14.80 -5.44 14.99
N GLU A 284 -14.52 -4.24 14.46
CA GLU A 284 -13.82 -3.17 15.18
C GLU A 284 -14.62 -2.74 16.42
N ALA A 285 -15.95 -2.62 16.30
CA ALA A 285 -16.83 -2.29 17.41
C ALA A 285 -16.84 -3.36 18.50
N VAL A 286 -16.83 -4.65 18.12
CA VAL A 286 -16.73 -5.78 19.07
C VAL A 286 -15.41 -5.74 19.83
N ILE A 287 -14.28 -5.54 19.13
CA ILE A 287 -12.95 -5.48 19.75
C ILE A 287 -12.86 -4.33 20.76
N ILE A 288 -13.39 -3.15 20.42
CA ILE A 288 -13.40 -2.00 21.35
C ILE A 288 -14.29 -2.28 22.56
N TYR A 289 -15.44 -2.92 22.35
CA TYR A 289 -16.32 -3.31 23.46
C TYR A 289 -15.61 -4.27 24.42
N GLU A 290 -14.93 -5.31 23.91
CA GLU A 290 -14.15 -6.24 24.73
C GLU A 290 -13.03 -5.52 25.48
N TYR A 291 -12.34 -4.56 24.84
CA TYR A 291 -11.29 -3.76 25.50
C TYR A 291 -11.83 -2.93 26.67
N LEU A 292 -12.97 -2.26 26.48
CA LEU A 292 -13.54 -1.38 27.50
C LEU A 292 -14.10 -2.14 28.71
N ASN A 293 -14.55 -3.39 28.53
CA ASN A 293 -15.22 -4.16 29.57
C ASN A 293 -14.33 -5.26 30.20
N ASP A 294 -13.54 -5.94 29.38
CA ASP A 294 -12.81 -7.15 29.77
C ASP A 294 -11.29 -6.93 29.79
N GLY A 295 -10.83 -5.75 29.35
CA GLY A 295 -9.41 -5.35 29.38
C GLY A 295 -8.54 -6.02 28.32
N LEU A 296 -9.17 -6.66 27.32
CA LEU A 296 -8.61 -7.42 26.19
C LEU A 296 -7.37 -8.27 26.50
#